data_AF-A0A3M1HL44-F1
#
_entry.id   AF-A0A3M1HL44-F1
#
_cell.length_a   1.000
_cell.length_b   1.000
_cell.length_c   1.000
_cell.angle_alpha   90.00
_cell.angle_beta   90.00
_cell.angle_gamma   90.00
#
_symmetry.space_group_name_H-M   'P 1'
#
loop_
_entity.id
_entity.type
_entity.pdbx_description
1 polymer ?
#
loop_
_entity_poly.entity_id
_entity_poly.type
_entity_poly.pdbx_seq_one_letter_code
_entity_poly.pdbx_strand_id
1 'polypeptide(L)'
;MWLLAVLLLLPALGVRAQGDDPEPPWRQLKPLQRPPKTRLHFLPYQSRAAQKTRERCEQIPGASFADLSVLPPATDRPAAQHADLNLALRSYEPVAAGLGYVWIDGPTDGRSPRLDGLFAPSRQPPITGVFQVYDWDWGCNCRGDLIAQPEVTFAEFASTPLEILHLPASGYDIGDGYQALVLYAEPTRITLKY
;
A
#
# COMPACT_ATOMS: atom_id res chain seq x y z
N MET A 1 53.44 -17.33 -15.94
CA MET A 1 53.06 -16.15 -16.76
C MET A 1 52.09 -15.34 -15.93
N TRP A 2 52.45 -14.10 -15.64
CA TRP A 2 52.08 -13.37 -14.43
C TRP A 2 50.68 -12.76 -14.44
N LEU A 3 50.01 -12.83 -13.28
CA LEU A 3 48.91 -11.97 -12.85
C LEU A 3 49.44 -10.55 -12.58
N LEU A 4 48.69 -9.52 -12.97
CA LEU A 4 48.93 -8.15 -12.54
C LEU A 4 47.60 -7.54 -12.10
N ALA A 5 47.46 -7.43 -10.78
CA ALA A 5 46.48 -6.60 -10.10
C ALA A 5 47.05 -5.17 -10.05
N VAL A 6 46.27 -4.19 -10.49
CA VAL A 6 46.62 -2.76 -10.38
C VAL A 6 45.89 -2.20 -9.16
N LEU A 7 46.67 -1.95 -8.11
CA LEU A 7 46.28 -1.19 -6.93
C LEU A 7 46.64 0.27 -7.20
N LEU A 8 45.65 1.14 -7.40
CA LEU A 8 45.87 2.60 -7.46
C LEU A 8 45.67 3.19 -6.06
N LEU A 9 46.78 3.41 -5.36
CA LEU A 9 46.88 4.29 -4.20
C LEU A 9 47.01 5.74 -4.68
N LEU A 10 45.96 6.54 -4.48
CA LEU A 10 46.05 8.00 -4.60
C LEU A 10 46.38 8.60 -3.22
N PRO A 11 47.29 9.59 -3.15
CA PRO A 11 47.61 10.25 -1.90
C PRO A 11 46.45 11.13 -1.43
N ALA A 12 46.15 11.03 -0.13
CA ALA A 12 45.23 11.90 0.57
C ALA A 12 45.73 13.35 0.56
N LEU A 13 45.17 14.17 -0.31
CA LEU A 13 45.15 15.62 -0.14
C LEU A 13 43.94 15.94 0.74
N GLY A 14 44.21 16.33 1.99
CA GLY A 14 43.21 16.72 2.96
C GLY A 14 42.45 17.96 2.50
N VAL A 15 41.22 17.77 2.04
CA VAL A 15 40.20 18.81 2.09
C VAL A 15 39.60 18.77 3.48
N ARG A 16 39.91 19.80 4.26
CA ARG A 16 39.28 20.06 5.56
C ARG A 16 37.87 20.57 5.30
N ALA A 17 36.89 19.68 5.19
CA ALA A 17 35.49 20.04 5.29
C ALA A 17 35.16 20.20 6.78
N GLN A 18 35.21 21.45 7.24
CA GLN A 18 34.78 21.88 8.55
C GLN A 18 33.46 22.64 8.34
N GLY A 19 32.38 22.17 8.95
CA GLY A 19 31.13 22.94 9.10
C GLY A 19 29.85 22.16 8.77
N ASP A 20 29.30 21.51 9.79
CA ASP A 20 27.87 21.56 10.18
C ASP A 20 26.79 21.48 9.09
N ASP A 21 26.63 20.32 8.45
CA ASP A 21 25.31 19.94 7.97
C ASP A 21 24.55 19.27 9.13
N PRO A 22 23.37 19.80 9.54
CA PRO A 22 22.57 19.14 10.56
C PRO A 22 22.15 17.75 10.07
N GLU A 23 22.42 16.76 10.91
CA GLU A 23 21.99 15.38 10.67
C GLU A 23 20.47 15.36 10.41
N PRO A 24 19.99 14.73 9.33
CA PRO A 24 18.58 14.77 8.99
C PRO A 24 17.75 14.09 10.09
N PRO A 25 16.58 14.65 10.46
CA PRO A 25 15.85 14.32 11.69
C PRO A 25 15.41 12.85 11.80
N TRP A 26 15.37 12.12 10.69
CA TRP A 26 15.01 10.70 10.68
C TRP A 26 16.10 9.77 11.24
N ARG A 27 17.37 10.19 11.29
CA ARG A 27 18.47 9.40 11.90
C ARG A 27 18.46 9.42 13.43
N GLN A 28 17.75 10.37 14.04
CA GLN A 28 17.69 10.56 15.49
C GLN A 28 16.44 9.93 16.12
N LEU A 29 15.61 9.24 15.34
CA LEU A 29 14.50 8.48 15.89
C LEU A 29 15.04 7.29 16.69
N LYS A 30 14.93 7.38 18.02
CA LYS A 30 15.15 6.22 18.90
C LYS A 30 14.20 5.09 18.44
N PRO A 31 14.68 3.84 18.31
CA PRO A 31 13.79 2.71 18.13
C PRO A 31 12.73 2.74 19.23
N LEU A 32 11.45 2.82 18.85
CA LEU A 32 10.37 2.73 19.82
C LEU A 32 10.47 1.36 20.50
N GLN A 33 10.52 1.38 21.83
CA GLN A 33 10.56 0.16 22.64
C GLN A 33 9.34 -0.69 22.28
N ARG A 34 9.55 -1.99 22.03
CA ARG A 34 8.46 -2.94 21.79
C ARG A 34 7.41 -2.78 22.89
N PRO A 35 6.13 -2.55 22.56
CA PRO A 35 5.08 -2.58 23.58
C PRO A 35 5.10 -3.98 24.24
N PRO A 36 4.86 -4.05 25.56
CA PRO A 36 4.87 -5.32 26.26
C PRO A 36 3.88 -6.29 25.62
N LYS A 37 4.34 -7.50 25.33
CA LYS A 37 3.48 -8.62 24.94
C LYS A 37 2.46 -8.82 26.06
N THR A 38 1.20 -8.49 25.81
CA THR A 38 -0.03 -9.26 26.11
C THR A 38 -1.23 -8.31 26.18
N ARG A 39 -2.05 -8.28 25.13
CA ARG A 39 -3.51 -8.19 25.31
C ARG A 39 -4.13 -9.23 24.41
N LEU A 40 -4.82 -10.19 25.03
CA LEU A 40 -5.76 -11.05 24.33
C LEU A 40 -6.86 -10.14 23.77
N HIS A 41 -6.88 -9.99 22.44
CA HIS A 41 -7.95 -9.31 21.74
C HIS A 41 -9.04 -10.34 21.43
N PHE A 42 -10.21 -10.19 22.04
CA PHE A 42 -11.39 -10.95 21.62
C PHE A 42 -11.88 -10.38 20.30
N LEU A 43 -11.85 -11.18 19.24
CA LEU A 43 -12.60 -10.89 18.01
C LEU A 43 -14.10 -10.97 18.34
N PRO A 44 -14.94 -10.02 17.90
CA PRO A 44 -16.38 -10.19 18.01
C PRO A 44 -16.79 -11.41 17.17
N TYR A 45 -17.29 -12.45 17.84
CA TYR A 45 -17.93 -13.59 17.21
C TYR A 45 -19.24 -13.12 16.58
N GLN A 46 -19.22 -12.82 15.28
CA GLN A 46 -20.43 -12.67 14.49
C GLN A 46 -21.05 -14.06 14.36
N SER A 47 -22.15 -14.31 15.06
CA SER A 47 -22.87 -15.57 14.92
C SER A 47 -23.29 -15.79 13.47
N ARG A 48 -23.18 -17.03 13.00
CA ARG A 48 -23.56 -17.47 11.64
C ARG A 48 -25.00 -17.07 11.24
N ALA A 49 -25.87 -16.80 12.21
CA ALA A 49 -27.24 -16.36 12.01
C ALA A 49 -27.35 -14.90 11.52
N ALA A 50 -26.39 -14.02 11.85
CA ALA A 50 -26.36 -12.63 11.37
C ALA A 50 -25.78 -12.49 9.95
N GLN A 51 -25.04 -13.49 9.46
CA GLN A 51 -24.49 -13.53 8.10
C GLN A 51 -25.54 -13.91 7.05
N LYS A 52 -26.51 -14.76 7.39
CA LYS A 52 -27.49 -15.32 6.43
C LYS A 52 -28.45 -14.28 5.82
N THR A 53 -28.56 -13.10 6.43
CA THR A 53 -29.39 -11.98 5.93
C THR A 53 -28.57 -10.90 5.20
N ARG A 54 -27.24 -11.00 5.20
CA ARG A 54 -26.29 -10.00 4.65
C ARG A 54 -25.68 -10.37 3.29
N GLU A 55 -26.24 -11.35 2.59
CA GLU A 55 -25.80 -11.72 1.23
C GLU A 55 -26.30 -10.76 0.14
N ARG A 56 -27.10 -9.74 0.48
CA ARG A 56 -27.37 -8.64 -0.46
C ARG A 56 -26.26 -7.61 -0.36
N CYS A 57 -25.57 -7.38 -1.47
CA CYS A 57 -24.88 -6.12 -1.75
C CYS A 57 -25.93 -5.01 -1.69
N GLU A 58 -26.16 -4.45 -0.50
CA GLU A 58 -27.00 -3.27 -0.35
C GLU A 58 -26.32 -2.11 -1.07
N GLN A 59 -27.10 -1.36 -1.86
CA GLN A 59 -26.56 -0.26 -2.65
C GLN A 59 -25.98 0.80 -1.72
N ILE A 60 -24.73 1.19 -1.95
CA ILE A 60 -24.10 2.29 -1.22
C ILE A 60 -24.80 3.60 -1.66
N PRO A 61 -25.39 4.38 -0.74
CA PRO A 61 -26.06 5.63 -1.09
C PRO A 61 -25.12 6.57 -1.86
N GLY A 62 -25.58 7.06 -3.02
CA GLY A 62 -24.81 7.99 -3.86
C GLY A 62 -23.70 7.34 -4.70
N ALA A 63 -23.47 6.02 -4.61
CA ALA A 63 -22.53 5.33 -5.47
C ALA A 63 -23.20 4.85 -6.78
N SER A 64 -22.51 5.04 -7.90
CA SER A 64 -22.87 4.49 -9.20
C SER A 64 -21.72 3.68 -9.78
N PHE A 65 -22.05 2.57 -10.43
CA PHE A 65 -21.10 1.69 -11.08
C PHE A 65 -21.61 1.38 -12.48
N ALA A 66 -20.71 1.21 -13.43
CA ALA A 66 -21.04 0.73 -14.76
C ALA A 66 -19.88 -0.09 -15.31
N ASP A 67 -20.21 -0.93 -16.28
CA ASP A 67 -19.22 -1.69 -17.03
C ASP A 67 -18.65 -0.82 -18.16
N LEU A 68 -17.33 -0.73 -18.22
CA LEU A 68 -16.60 -0.12 -19.32
C LEU A 68 -16.01 -1.22 -20.20
N SER A 69 -16.20 -1.11 -21.52
CA SER A 69 -15.57 -2.02 -22.46
C SER A 69 -14.10 -1.68 -22.62
N VAL A 70 -13.22 -2.55 -22.10
CA VAL A 70 -11.78 -2.46 -22.32
C VAL A 70 -11.40 -3.40 -23.46
N LEU A 71 -10.87 -2.86 -24.55
CA LEU A 71 -10.30 -3.61 -25.68
C LEU A 71 -8.77 -3.53 -25.54
N PRO A 72 -7.95 -4.60 -25.61
CA PRO A 72 -8.15 -6.07 -25.66
C PRO A 72 -8.48 -6.72 -24.28
N PRO A 73 -8.66 -8.06 -24.14
CA PRO A 73 -8.94 -8.69 -22.85
C PRO A 73 -7.98 -8.22 -21.77
N ALA A 74 -8.54 -7.74 -20.65
CA ALA A 74 -7.83 -6.97 -19.64
C ALA A 74 -6.61 -7.71 -19.06
N THR A 75 -6.67 -9.04 -18.96
CA THR A 75 -5.58 -9.93 -18.51
C THR A 75 -5.72 -11.31 -19.14
N ASP A 76 -4.69 -12.15 -19.02
CA ASP A 76 -4.64 -13.52 -19.56
C ASP A 76 -5.30 -14.57 -18.63
N ARG A 77 -5.77 -14.18 -17.45
CA ARG A 77 -6.40 -15.06 -16.45
C ARG A 77 -7.42 -14.31 -15.60
N PRO A 78 -8.37 -15.01 -14.94
CA PRO A 78 -9.35 -14.35 -14.08
C PRO A 78 -8.70 -13.50 -12.98
N ALA A 79 -9.29 -12.34 -12.66
CA ALA A 79 -8.73 -11.41 -11.67
C ALA A 79 -8.50 -12.05 -10.29
N ALA A 80 -9.37 -12.99 -9.87
CA ALA A 80 -9.20 -13.75 -8.63
C ALA A 80 -7.91 -14.59 -8.59
N GLN A 81 -7.34 -14.93 -9.75
CA GLN A 81 -6.13 -15.73 -9.94
C GLN A 81 -4.94 -14.88 -10.43
N HIS A 82 -5.07 -13.55 -10.46
CA HIS A 82 -4.04 -12.64 -10.95
C HIS A 82 -3.36 -11.91 -9.80
N ALA A 83 -2.09 -12.18 -9.53
CA ALA A 83 -1.37 -11.64 -8.37
C ALA A 83 -1.28 -10.10 -8.33
N ASP A 84 -1.25 -9.43 -9.49
CA ASP A 84 -1.29 -7.96 -9.53
C ASP A 84 -2.69 -7.37 -9.23
N LEU A 85 -3.76 -8.14 -9.42
CA LEU A 85 -5.13 -7.67 -9.21
C LEU A 85 -5.69 -8.13 -7.86
N ASN A 86 -5.25 -9.28 -7.36
CA ASN A 86 -5.66 -9.84 -6.08
C ASN A 86 -4.45 -9.98 -5.15
N LEU A 87 -4.19 -8.92 -4.37
CA LEU A 87 -3.08 -8.84 -3.42
C LEU A 87 -3.01 -10.03 -2.45
N ALA A 88 -4.15 -10.67 -2.17
CA ALA A 88 -4.18 -11.81 -1.25
C ALA A 88 -3.43 -13.04 -1.76
N LEU A 89 -3.21 -13.17 -3.07
CA LEU A 89 -2.34 -14.22 -3.64
C LEU A 89 -0.88 -13.99 -3.23
N ARG A 90 -0.45 -12.73 -3.24
CA ARG A 90 0.91 -12.33 -2.87
C ARG A 90 1.13 -12.49 -1.37
N SER A 91 0.15 -12.10 -0.54
CA SER A 91 0.31 -12.00 0.91
C SER A 91 1.41 -11.01 1.30
N TYR A 92 1.68 -10.88 2.59
CA TYR A 92 2.60 -9.89 3.14
C TYR A 92 3.06 -10.28 4.55
N GLU A 93 4.20 -9.76 4.97
CA GLU A 93 4.78 -9.96 6.30
C GLU A 93 5.00 -8.61 7.01
N PRO A 94 4.80 -8.53 8.34
CA PRO A 94 4.96 -7.28 9.07
C PRO A 94 6.41 -6.82 9.06
N VAL A 95 6.61 -5.50 8.90
CA VAL A 95 7.93 -4.87 9.00
C VAL A 95 8.00 -3.95 10.21
N ALA A 96 9.16 -3.85 10.84
CA ALA A 96 9.38 -3.00 12.00
C ALA A 96 9.70 -1.54 11.61
N ALA A 97 8.84 -0.93 10.80
CA ALA A 97 8.97 0.46 10.34
C ALA A 97 8.04 1.41 11.12
N GLY A 98 8.27 2.73 10.98
CA GLY A 98 7.43 3.74 11.60
C GLY A 98 6.01 3.77 11.03
N LEU A 99 5.00 3.88 11.91
CA LEU A 99 3.59 4.03 11.52
C LEU A 99 3.27 5.51 11.26
N GLY A 100 3.76 6.04 10.14
CA GLY A 100 3.59 7.45 9.81
C GLY A 100 3.77 7.75 8.33
N TYR A 101 3.24 8.88 7.91
CA TYR A 101 3.47 9.42 6.58
C TYR A 101 4.88 10.02 6.53
N VAL A 102 5.58 9.74 5.45
CA VAL A 102 6.88 10.35 5.16
C VAL A 102 6.71 11.46 4.14
N TRP A 103 7.47 12.54 4.32
CA TRP A 103 7.56 13.58 3.32
C TRP A 103 8.56 13.14 2.25
N ILE A 104 8.12 13.12 0.99
CA ILE A 104 8.97 12.83 -0.16
C ILE A 104 9.06 14.11 -0.97
N ASP A 105 10.27 14.63 -1.14
CA ASP A 105 10.51 15.84 -1.92
C ASP A 105 10.39 15.58 -3.42
N GLY A 106 9.98 16.62 -4.15
CA GLY A 106 9.87 16.61 -5.60
C GLY A 106 8.60 17.29 -6.10
N PRO A 107 8.43 17.38 -7.42
CA PRO A 107 7.19 17.87 -8.01
C PRO A 107 6.00 17.01 -7.56
N THR A 108 4.94 17.64 -7.06
CA THR A 108 3.69 16.98 -6.69
C THR A 108 2.60 17.27 -7.71
N ASP A 109 1.73 16.30 -7.97
CA ASP A 109 0.47 16.55 -8.68
C ASP A 109 -0.62 17.00 -7.69
N GLY A 110 -1.04 18.26 -7.80
CA GLY A 110 -2.09 18.84 -6.96
C GLY A 110 -3.47 18.21 -7.16
N ARG A 111 -3.68 17.44 -8.24
CA ARG A 111 -4.94 16.71 -8.53
C ARG A 111 -4.87 15.23 -8.19
N SER A 112 -3.75 14.75 -7.65
CA SER A 112 -3.57 13.37 -7.25
C SER A 112 -4.64 12.94 -6.23
N PRO A 113 -5.10 11.68 -6.27
CA PRO A 113 -6.06 11.17 -5.30
C PRO A 113 -5.53 11.33 -3.87
N ARG A 114 -6.35 11.94 -3.01
CA ARG A 114 -5.97 12.27 -1.63
C ARG A 114 -6.53 11.23 -0.65
N LEU A 115 -5.65 10.58 0.12
CA LEU A 115 -6.04 9.52 1.07
C LEU A 115 -6.97 10.00 2.19
N ASP A 116 -6.95 11.28 2.53
CA ASP A 116 -7.87 11.88 3.50
C ASP A 116 -9.33 11.90 3.02
N GLY A 117 -9.56 11.78 1.71
CA GLY A 117 -10.87 11.63 1.09
C GLY A 117 -11.47 10.24 1.19
N LEU A 118 -10.77 9.24 1.75
CA LEU A 118 -11.30 7.89 1.97
C LEU A 118 -12.49 7.87 2.96
N PHE A 119 -12.56 8.83 3.86
CA PHE A 119 -13.49 8.84 4.99
C PHE A 119 -14.41 10.06 4.97
N ALA A 120 -15.58 9.95 5.61
CA ALA A 120 -16.53 11.04 5.80
C ALA A 120 -16.89 11.22 7.29
N PRO A 121 -16.56 12.37 7.93
CA PRO A 121 -15.86 13.52 7.35
C PRO A 121 -14.40 13.19 6.98
N SER A 122 -13.84 13.98 6.06
CA SER A 122 -12.45 13.80 5.60
C SER A 122 -11.48 13.87 6.76
N ARG A 123 -10.59 12.88 6.84
CA ARG A 123 -9.59 12.75 7.90
C ARG A 123 -8.40 11.96 7.40
N GLN A 124 -7.22 12.28 7.92
CA GLN A 124 -6.03 11.47 7.65
C GLN A 124 -6.24 10.04 8.19
N PRO A 125 -6.09 8.99 7.35
CA PRO A 125 -6.15 7.61 7.80
C PRO A 125 -5.07 7.29 8.86
N PRO A 126 -5.43 6.78 10.05
CA PRO A 126 -4.45 6.28 11.00
C PRO A 126 -3.82 5.00 10.45
N ILE A 127 -2.48 4.97 10.36
CA ILE A 127 -1.73 3.76 9.99
C ILE A 127 -1.64 2.85 11.22
N THR A 128 -2.18 1.63 11.12
CA THR A 128 -2.17 0.65 12.22
C THR A 128 -1.19 -0.49 12.03
N GLY A 129 -0.72 -0.69 10.80
CA GLY A 129 0.22 -1.74 10.45
C GLY A 129 0.95 -1.40 9.15
N VAL A 130 2.20 -1.85 9.06
CA VAL A 130 3.06 -1.70 7.88
C VAL A 130 3.74 -3.03 7.58
N PHE A 131 3.84 -3.34 6.30
CA PHE A 131 4.21 -4.66 5.82
C PHE A 131 5.05 -4.58 4.55
N GLN A 132 5.75 -5.67 4.28
CA GLN A 132 6.33 -5.99 2.98
C GLN A 132 5.48 -7.03 2.28
N VAL A 133 5.15 -6.77 1.03
CA VAL A 133 4.39 -7.65 0.14
C VAL A 133 5.39 -8.58 -0.53
N TYR A 134 5.02 -9.85 -0.67
CA TYR A 134 5.83 -10.76 -1.46
C TYR A 134 5.78 -10.38 -2.94
N ASP A 135 6.92 -10.45 -3.60
CA ASP A 135 6.97 -10.40 -5.05
C ASP A 135 6.23 -11.59 -5.68
N TRP A 136 5.93 -11.48 -6.96
CA TRP A 136 5.32 -12.57 -7.71
C TRP A 136 6.23 -13.00 -8.86
N ASP A 137 6.63 -14.25 -8.84
CA ASP A 137 7.38 -14.85 -9.94
C ASP A 137 6.37 -15.41 -10.96
N TRP A 138 6.28 -14.72 -12.09
CA TRP A 138 5.41 -15.10 -13.21
C TRP A 138 5.88 -16.33 -13.99
N GLY A 139 7.16 -16.71 -13.89
CA GLY A 139 7.71 -17.89 -14.54
C GLY A 139 7.19 -19.20 -13.92
N CYS A 140 7.11 -19.25 -12.59
CA CYS A 140 6.47 -20.35 -11.86
C CYS A 140 4.99 -20.10 -11.54
N ASN A 141 4.52 -18.86 -11.71
CA ASN A 141 3.24 -18.36 -11.19
C ASN A 141 3.10 -18.62 -9.68
N CYS A 142 4.10 -18.18 -8.92
CA CYS A 142 4.23 -18.45 -7.50
C CYS A 142 4.81 -17.25 -6.73
N ARG A 143 4.72 -17.31 -5.40
CA ARG A 143 5.23 -16.25 -4.52
C ARG A 143 6.77 -16.22 -4.56
N GLY A 144 7.33 -15.03 -4.79
CA GLY A 144 8.76 -14.75 -4.71
C GLY A 144 9.20 -14.29 -3.31
N ASP A 145 10.33 -13.59 -3.25
CA ASP A 145 10.84 -12.97 -2.02
C ASP A 145 10.05 -11.73 -1.62
N LEU A 146 10.21 -11.25 -0.38
CA LEU A 146 9.63 -9.97 0.04
C LEU A 146 10.23 -8.80 -0.75
N ILE A 147 9.39 -7.86 -1.18
CA ILE A 147 9.87 -6.61 -1.78
C ILE A 147 10.54 -5.78 -0.68
N ALA A 148 11.87 -5.76 -0.70
CA ALA A 148 12.66 -5.12 0.35
C ALA A 148 12.84 -3.61 0.18
N GLN A 149 12.51 -3.05 -1.00
CA GLN A 149 12.65 -1.63 -1.31
C GLN A 149 11.44 -1.14 -2.12
N PRO A 150 10.68 -0.15 -1.64
CA PRO A 150 10.85 0.57 -0.36
C PRO A 150 10.63 -0.33 0.87
N GLU A 151 11.07 0.12 2.06
CA GLU A 151 10.96 -0.62 3.34
C GLU A 151 9.52 -1.07 3.64
N VAL A 152 8.53 -0.25 3.28
CA VAL A 152 7.09 -0.51 3.43
C VAL A 152 6.45 -0.54 2.05
N THR A 153 5.74 -1.63 1.72
CA THR A 153 5.02 -1.77 0.45
C THR A 153 3.52 -2.03 0.64
N PHE A 154 3.07 -2.20 1.88
CA PHE A 154 1.66 -2.29 2.24
C PHE A 154 1.42 -1.65 3.59
N ALA A 155 0.33 -0.89 3.71
CA ALA A 155 -0.08 -0.22 4.93
C ALA A 155 -1.55 -0.51 5.21
N GLU A 156 -1.86 -0.73 6.48
CA GLU A 156 -3.22 -0.88 6.98
C GLU A 156 -3.71 0.45 7.57
N PHE A 157 -4.92 0.83 7.21
CA PHE A 157 -5.60 1.99 7.76
C PHE A 157 -6.76 1.59 8.66
N ALA A 158 -6.91 2.30 9.78
CA ALA A 158 -8.05 2.12 10.66
C ALA A 158 -9.35 2.70 10.07
N SER A 159 -10.37 1.86 9.99
CA SER A 159 -11.77 2.24 9.78
C SER A 159 -12.63 1.86 10.98
N THR A 160 -13.83 2.42 11.03
CA THR A 160 -14.87 2.05 11.99
C THR A 160 -15.86 1.09 11.35
N PRO A 161 -16.42 0.11 12.09
CA PRO A 161 -17.43 -0.79 11.54
C PRO A 161 -18.62 0.00 10.98
N LEU A 162 -19.06 -0.37 9.77
CA LEU A 162 -20.13 0.30 9.01
C LEU A 162 -19.78 1.72 8.50
N GLU A 163 -18.53 2.16 8.63
CA GLU A 163 -18.07 3.37 7.95
C GLU A 163 -18.11 3.16 6.44
N ILE A 164 -18.74 4.09 5.74
CA ILE A 164 -18.68 4.12 4.28
C ILE A 164 -17.29 4.62 3.90
N LEU A 165 -16.58 3.83 3.10
CA LEU A 165 -15.32 4.25 2.49
C LEU A 165 -15.62 4.84 1.11
N HIS A 166 -15.01 5.97 0.83
CA HIS A 166 -15.13 6.68 -0.44
C HIS A 166 -13.90 6.45 -1.30
N LEU A 167 -14.00 6.67 -2.60
CA LEU A 167 -12.83 6.80 -3.44
C LEU A 167 -12.15 8.15 -3.13
N PRO A 168 -10.83 8.18 -2.88
CA PRO A 168 -10.04 9.39 -2.98
C PRO A 168 -10.41 10.16 -4.24
N ALA A 169 -10.99 11.35 -4.09
CA ALA A 169 -11.33 12.18 -5.23
C ALA A 169 -10.04 12.57 -5.95
N SER A 170 -9.97 12.24 -7.24
CA SER A 170 -8.96 12.77 -8.13
C SER A 170 -9.57 13.97 -8.87
N GLY A 171 -8.74 14.95 -9.22
CA GLY A 171 -9.17 16.03 -10.13
C GLY A 171 -9.21 15.59 -11.60
N TYR A 172 -9.32 14.28 -11.85
CA TYR A 172 -9.22 13.64 -13.14
C TYR A 172 -10.49 12.86 -13.45
N ASP A 173 -10.82 12.82 -14.74
CA ASP A 173 -11.83 11.94 -15.30
C ASP A 173 -11.10 10.89 -16.13
N ILE A 174 -11.40 9.61 -15.91
CA ILE A 174 -10.79 8.49 -16.65
C ILE A 174 -11.61 8.11 -17.91
N GLY A 175 -12.54 8.97 -18.32
CA GLY A 175 -13.54 8.76 -19.37
C GLY A 175 -14.95 8.72 -18.80
N ASP A 176 -15.91 9.28 -19.54
CA ASP A 176 -17.37 9.15 -19.31
C ASP A 176 -17.88 9.51 -17.90
N GLY A 177 -17.19 10.38 -17.16
CA GLY A 177 -17.61 10.77 -15.80
C GLY A 177 -17.05 9.89 -14.69
N TYR A 178 -16.24 8.87 -15.01
CA TYR A 178 -15.69 7.94 -14.02
C TYR A 178 -14.39 8.44 -13.40
N GLN A 179 -14.15 8.07 -12.14
CA GLN A 179 -12.97 8.49 -11.37
C GLN A 179 -11.94 7.38 -11.15
N ALA A 180 -12.37 6.11 -11.16
CA ALA A 180 -11.50 4.95 -10.98
C ALA A 180 -12.13 3.70 -11.62
N LEU A 181 -11.28 2.75 -12.00
CA LEU A 181 -11.66 1.42 -12.46
C LEU A 181 -11.60 0.43 -11.29
N VAL A 182 -12.65 -0.38 -11.15
CA VAL A 182 -12.62 -1.57 -10.30
C VAL A 182 -12.01 -2.72 -11.09
N LEU A 183 -10.83 -3.19 -10.67
CA LEU A 183 -10.13 -4.29 -11.34
C LEU A 183 -10.42 -5.66 -10.72
N TYR A 184 -10.77 -5.67 -9.43
CA TYR A 184 -11.16 -6.86 -8.70
C TYR A 184 -12.04 -6.47 -7.51
N ALA A 185 -13.07 -7.27 -7.23
CA ALA A 185 -13.93 -7.07 -6.07
C ALA A 185 -14.45 -8.41 -5.54
N GLU A 186 -14.56 -8.50 -4.23
CA GLU A 186 -15.21 -9.57 -3.48
C GLU A 186 -15.73 -9.00 -2.14
N PRO A 187 -16.46 -9.76 -1.31
CA PRO A 187 -17.12 -9.20 -0.13
C PRO A 187 -16.21 -8.43 0.86
N THR A 188 -14.91 -8.73 0.87
CA THR A 188 -13.94 -8.13 1.82
C THR A 188 -12.72 -7.49 1.16
N ARG A 189 -12.66 -7.43 -0.17
CA ARG A 189 -11.50 -6.88 -0.90
C ARG A 189 -11.94 -6.18 -2.17
N ILE A 190 -11.27 -5.08 -2.48
CA ILE A 190 -11.43 -4.35 -3.73
C ILE A 190 -10.06 -3.87 -4.21
N THR A 191 -9.85 -3.90 -5.52
CA THR A 191 -8.67 -3.36 -6.19
C THR A 191 -9.12 -2.29 -7.17
N LEU A 192 -8.56 -1.10 -6.99
CA LEU A 192 -8.93 0.09 -7.74
C LEU A 192 -7.73 0.59 -8.54
N LYS A 193 -7.99 1.20 -9.70
CA LYS A 193 -7.00 1.91 -10.50
C LYS A 193 -7.52 3.27 -10.91
N TYR A 194 -6.69 4.29 -10.73
CA TYR A 194 -6.91 5.66 -11.19
C TYR A 194 -6.22 5.91 -12.53
#